data_AF-A0A6G0Q707-F1
#
_entry.id   AF-A0A6G0Q707-F1
#
_cell.length_a   1.000
_cell.length_b   1.000
_cell.length_c   1.000
_cell.angle_alpha   90.00
_cell.angle_beta   90.00
_cell.angle_gamma   90.00
#
_symmetry.space_group_name_H-M   'P 1'
#
loop_
_entity.id
_entity.type
_entity.pdbx_description
1 polymer ?
#
loop_
_entity_poly.entity_id
_entity_poly.type
_entity_poly.pdbx_seq_one_letter_code
_entity_poly.pdbx_strand_id
1 'polypeptide(L)'
;MRPYYILLVAAAAFLASSEAFSLTIDSDKTQVSELASSDAARSITQGGRFLRATKTEEDEESDEDDSEERTRTWAHIAGFDRNEAEAMEFLLHWLGKDKSVAYVAKKLGTFKLPQNEALGHFNWEALTKYQKMHFQKRTGREQP
;
A
#
# COMPACT_ATOMS: atom_id res chain seq x y z
N MET A 1 27.52 32.37 28.54
CA MET A 1 27.84 31.14 29.31
C MET A 1 26.68 30.17 29.14
N ARG A 2 26.91 29.02 28.48
CA ARG A 2 25.93 27.92 28.30
C ARG A 2 25.98 27.01 29.53
N PRO A 3 24.87 26.37 29.93
CA PRO A 3 24.93 25.03 30.50
C PRO A 3 24.39 24.00 29.49
N TYR A 4 25.23 23.02 29.18
CA TYR A 4 24.86 21.81 28.47
C TYR A 4 24.25 20.84 29.47
N TYR A 5 23.09 20.25 29.15
CA TYR A 5 22.56 19.09 29.83
C TYR A 5 22.67 17.89 28.89
N ILE A 6 23.69 17.06 29.15
CA ILE A 6 23.80 15.68 28.68
C ILE A 6 23.29 14.81 29.83
N LEU A 7 22.59 13.71 29.53
CA LEU A 7 22.27 12.49 30.33
C LEU A 7 20.87 11.99 29.86
N LEU A 8 20.56 10.72 29.62
CA LEU A 8 21.20 9.43 29.87
C LEU A 8 20.48 8.38 28.96
N VAL A 9 21.24 7.45 28.36
CA VAL A 9 20.71 6.32 27.58
C VAL A 9 20.19 5.22 28.51
N ALA A 10 19.00 4.70 28.23
CA ALA A 10 18.55 3.41 28.76
C ALA A 10 17.92 2.61 27.60
N ALA A 11 18.69 1.66 27.06
CA ALA A 11 18.19 0.65 26.14
C ALA A 11 17.65 -0.53 26.96
N ALA A 12 16.32 -0.69 27.00
CA ALA A 12 15.69 -1.91 27.47
C ALA A 12 15.30 -2.73 26.24
N ALA A 13 16.07 -3.77 25.94
CA ALA A 13 15.66 -4.78 24.99
C ALA A 13 14.58 -5.66 25.63
N PHE A 14 13.33 -5.54 25.19
CA PHE A 14 12.31 -6.55 25.45
C PHE A 14 12.38 -7.61 24.34
N LEU A 15 13.12 -8.68 24.62
CA LEU A 15 12.97 -9.97 23.94
C LEU A 15 11.72 -10.64 24.51
N ALA A 16 10.61 -10.57 23.80
CA ALA A 16 9.41 -11.36 24.09
C ALA A 16 9.11 -12.26 22.89
N SER A 17 9.39 -13.54 23.08
CA SER A 17 9.17 -14.68 22.20
C SER A 17 7.70 -14.83 21.79
N SER A 18 7.43 -15.01 20.49
CA SER A 18 6.16 -15.57 20.01
C SER A 18 6.36 -17.05 19.70
N GLU A 19 5.53 -17.87 20.33
CA GLU A 19 5.45 -19.32 20.14
C GLU A 19 4.70 -19.62 18.84
N ALA A 20 5.31 -20.43 17.95
CA ALA A 20 4.68 -20.87 16.72
C ALA A 20 3.69 -22.01 17.03
N PHE A 21 2.41 -21.79 16.79
CA PHE A 21 1.40 -22.83 16.91
C PHE A 21 1.34 -23.64 15.60
N SER A 22 1.79 -24.89 15.65
CA SER A 22 1.61 -25.86 14.55
C SER A 22 0.19 -26.41 14.60
N LEU A 23 -0.63 -26.06 13.60
CA LEU A 23 -1.91 -26.71 13.37
C LEU A 23 -1.67 -27.97 12.53
N THR A 24 -1.61 -29.13 13.17
CA THR A 24 -1.70 -30.43 12.49
C THR A 24 -3.17 -30.72 12.21
N ILE A 25 -3.63 -30.46 10.99
CA ILE A 25 -4.85 -31.09 10.45
C ILE A 25 -4.40 -32.40 9.81
N ASP A 26 -4.50 -33.49 10.57
CA ASP A 26 -4.64 -34.82 10.02
C ASP A 26 -6.15 -35.03 9.83
N SER A 27 -6.60 -35.17 8.59
CA SER A 27 -8.01 -35.42 8.28
C SER A 27 -8.12 -36.60 7.33
N ASP A 28 -8.32 -37.75 7.98
CA ASP A 28 -8.99 -38.97 7.56
C ASP A 28 -9.17 -39.24 6.05
N LYS A 29 -8.41 -40.26 5.63
CA LYS A 29 -8.72 -41.30 4.66
C LYS A 29 -10.23 -41.51 4.40
N THR A 30 -10.71 -41.07 3.24
CA THR A 30 -11.96 -41.57 2.63
C THR A 30 -11.65 -42.43 1.40
N GLN A 31 -12.11 -43.67 1.47
CA GLN A 31 -11.93 -44.71 0.47
C GLN A 31 -12.70 -44.36 -0.82
N VAL A 32 -12.04 -44.55 -1.97
CA VAL A 32 -12.67 -44.47 -3.29
C VAL A 32 -13.41 -45.78 -3.57
N SER A 33 -14.74 -45.71 -3.72
CA SER A 33 -15.53 -46.80 -4.31
C SER A 33 -15.79 -46.51 -5.79
N GLU A 34 -14.97 -47.18 -6.59
CA GLU A 34 -15.26 -47.88 -7.85
C GLU A 34 -16.71 -47.91 -8.38
N LEU A 35 -16.84 -47.42 -9.63
CA LEU A 35 -17.74 -47.81 -10.75
C LEU A 35 -19.27 -47.79 -10.60
N ALA A 36 -19.91 -46.93 -11.41
CA ALA A 36 -21.09 -47.32 -12.18
C ALA A 36 -21.25 -46.46 -13.44
N SER A 37 -21.00 -47.09 -14.59
CA SER A 37 -21.35 -46.62 -15.93
C SER A 37 -22.87 -46.50 -16.06
N SER A 38 -23.37 -45.37 -16.55
CA SER A 38 -24.67 -45.33 -17.24
C SER A 38 -24.61 -44.35 -18.40
N ASP A 39 -24.43 -44.97 -19.56
CA ASP A 39 -24.84 -44.50 -20.87
C ASP A 39 -26.26 -43.93 -20.81
N ALA A 40 -26.39 -42.64 -21.12
CA ALA A 40 -27.66 -41.99 -21.36
C ALA A 40 -27.48 -40.95 -22.46
N ALA A 41 -27.60 -41.43 -23.69
CA ALA A 41 -27.73 -40.65 -24.91
C ALA A 41 -28.71 -39.47 -24.74
N ARG A 42 -28.20 -38.23 -24.84
CA ARG A 42 -28.99 -37.04 -25.17
C ARG A 42 -28.24 -36.17 -26.18
N SER A 43 -28.15 -36.66 -27.41
CA SER A 43 -27.88 -35.81 -28.57
C SER A 43 -29.23 -35.37 -29.15
N ILE A 44 -29.70 -34.19 -28.73
CA ILE A 44 -30.76 -33.45 -29.40
C ILE A 44 -30.23 -32.04 -29.63
N THR A 45 -29.70 -31.85 -30.83
CA THR A 45 -29.73 -30.64 -31.66
C THR A 45 -30.21 -29.33 -31.02
N GLN A 46 -29.36 -28.29 -31.21
CA GLN A 46 -29.73 -26.94 -31.66
C GLN A 46 -29.98 -25.84 -30.59
N GLY A 47 -29.09 -24.84 -30.60
CA GLY A 47 -29.54 -23.43 -30.54
C GLY A 47 -29.11 -22.59 -29.34
N GLY A 48 -27.80 -22.38 -29.11
CA GLY A 48 -27.31 -21.31 -28.25
C GLY A 48 -26.20 -20.55 -28.96
N ARG A 49 -26.46 -19.30 -29.39
CA ARG A 49 -25.45 -18.37 -29.90
C ARG A 49 -24.56 -17.97 -28.74
N PHE A 50 -23.41 -18.61 -28.58
CA PHE A 50 -22.39 -18.16 -27.62
C PHE A 50 -21.48 -17.14 -28.31
N LEU A 51 -21.28 -15.98 -27.68
CA LEU A 51 -20.26 -15.01 -28.09
C LEU A 51 -18.89 -15.67 -27.88
N ARG A 52 -18.11 -15.81 -28.95
CA ARG A 52 -16.69 -16.17 -28.86
C ARG A 52 -15.89 -14.89 -29.04
N ALA A 53 -15.32 -14.39 -27.95
CA ALA A 53 -14.45 -13.22 -27.90
C ALA A 53 -13.13 -13.61 -27.22
N THR A 54 -11.96 -13.14 -27.62
CA THR A 54 -11.43 -12.89 -28.98
C THR A 54 -10.11 -13.66 -29.03
N LYS A 55 -9.76 -14.25 -30.17
CA LYS A 55 -8.39 -14.74 -30.38
C LYS A 55 -7.56 -13.52 -30.80
N THR A 56 -6.60 -13.15 -29.96
CA THR A 56 -5.52 -12.22 -30.31
C THR A 56 -4.80 -12.79 -31.52
N GLU A 57 -5.11 -12.25 -32.70
CA GLU A 57 -4.24 -12.36 -33.86
C GLU A 57 -3.75 -10.95 -34.15
N GLU A 58 -2.43 -10.86 -34.06
CA GLU A 58 -1.54 -9.76 -34.38
C GLU A 58 -2.05 -8.92 -35.56
N ASP A 59 -2.56 -7.71 -35.28
CA ASP A 59 -2.46 -6.60 -36.23
C ASP A 59 -2.33 -5.29 -35.46
N GLU A 60 -1.42 -4.46 -35.93
CA GLU A 60 -0.87 -3.28 -35.28
C GLU A 60 -1.88 -2.13 -35.29
N GLU A 61 -2.78 -2.11 -34.33
CA GLU A 61 -3.52 -0.91 -33.96
C GLU A 61 -3.37 -0.82 -32.45
N SER A 62 -2.63 0.18 -31.99
CA SER A 62 -2.47 0.50 -30.59
C SER A 62 -3.85 0.83 -30.03
N ASP A 63 -4.55 -0.20 -29.55
CA ASP A 63 -5.67 -0.08 -28.63
C ASP A 63 -5.07 0.51 -27.34
N GLU A 64 -4.90 1.83 -27.35
CA GLU A 64 -4.91 2.68 -26.17
C GLU A 64 -6.30 2.52 -25.56
N ASP A 65 -6.51 1.35 -24.94
CA ASP A 65 -7.66 1.07 -24.10
C ASP A 65 -7.61 2.09 -22.98
N ASP A 66 -8.48 3.09 -23.13
CA ASP A 66 -8.91 4.13 -22.22
C ASP A 66 -9.51 3.49 -20.94
N SER A 67 -8.68 2.68 -20.28
CA SER A 67 -8.85 2.25 -18.92
C SER A 67 -8.54 3.47 -18.08
N GLU A 68 -9.53 4.35 -17.90
CA GLU A 68 -9.43 5.49 -16.97
C GLU A 68 -8.79 5.01 -15.68
N GLU A 69 -7.51 5.38 -15.58
CA GLU A 69 -6.56 4.83 -14.65
C GLU A 69 -7.08 5.13 -13.26
N ARG A 70 -7.15 4.12 -12.40
CA ARG A 70 -7.27 4.35 -10.96
C ARG A 70 -6.00 5.09 -10.51
N THR A 71 -5.93 6.40 -10.69
CA THR A 71 -4.88 7.25 -10.13
C THR A 71 -4.87 6.97 -8.64
N ARG A 72 -3.91 6.15 -8.22
CA ARG A 72 -3.90 5.55 -6.89
C ARG A 72 -3.83 6.68 -5.87
N THR A 73 -4.87 6.82 -5.05
CA THR A 73 -4.85 7.82 -3.99
C THR A 73 -3.67 7.55 -3.08
N TRP A 74 -2.82 8.56 -2.89
CA TRP A 74 -1.58 8.47 -2.12
C TRP A 74 -1.65 9.32 -0.84
N ALA A 75 -2.32 10.47 -0.88
CA ALA A 75 -2.48 11.32 0.29
C ALA A 75 -3.80 12.09 0.26
N HIS A 76 -4.34 12.40 1.45
CA HIS A 76 -5.49 13.25 1.65
C HIS A 76 -5.03 14.64 2.13
N ILE A 77 -5.01 15.63 1.24
CA ILE A 77 -4.46 16.96 1.50
C ILE A 77 -5.51 18.02 1.22
N ALA A 78 -5.71 18.92 2.19
CA ALA A 78 -6.66 20.03 2.08
C ALA A 78 -8.11 19.61 1.76
N GLY A 79 -8.53 18.42 2.22
CA GLY A 79 -9.87 17.88 2.01
C GLY A 79 -10.04 17.06 0.73
N PHE A 80 -8.97 16.86 -0.04
CA PHE A 80 -9.02 16.13 -1.30
C PHE A 80 -8.04 14.95 -1.29
N ASP A 81 -8.50 13.86 -1.87
CA ASP A 81 -7.68 12.72 -2.24
C ASP A 81 -6.78 13.10 -3.42
N ARG A 82 -5.50 12.85 -3.27
CA ARG A 82 -4.44 13.24 -4.21
C ARG A 82 -3.64 12.02 -4.61
N ASN A 83 -3.31 11.93 -5.89
CA ASN A 83 -2.26 11.03 -6.35
C ASN A 83 -0.88 11.52 -5.85
N GLU A 84 0.15 10.69 -6.04
CA GLU A 84 1.50 11.00 -5.55
C GLU A 84 2.06 12.29 -6.17
N ALA A 85 1.87 12.51 -7.48
CA ALA A 85 2.40 13.66 -8.19
C ALA A 85 1.82 14.97 -7.64
N GLU A 86 0.50 15.06 -7.53
CA GLU A 86 -0.19 16.23 -6.95
C GLU A 86 0.23 16.46 -5.50
N ALA A 87 0.28 15.39 -4.69
CA ALA A 87 0.70 15.52 -3.30
C ALA A 87 2.15 16.04 -3.20
N MET A 88 3.03 15.61 -4.10
CA MET A 88 4.41 16.07 -4.15
C MET A 88 4.51 17.57 -4.41
N GLU A 89 3.63 18.14 -5.25
CA GLU A 89 3.60 19.59 -5.48
C GLU A 89 3.35 20.37 -4.17
N PHE A 90 2.41 19.89 -3.33
CA PHE A 90 2.18 20.49 -2.02
C PHE A 90 3.39 20.36 -1.09
N LEU A 91 4.02 19.19 -1.07
CA LEU A 91 5.20 18.94 -0.24
C LEU A 91 6.38 19.84 -0.65
N LEU A 92 6.66 19.93 -1.96
CA LEU A 92 7.71 20.78 -2.52
C LEU A 92 7.40 22.26 -2.29
N HIS A 93 6.14 22.67 -2.39
CA HIS A 93 5.72 24.03 -2.09
C HIS A 93 5.98 24.40 -0.62
N TRP A 94 5.67 23.50 0.33
CA TRP A 94 5.97 23.72 1.74
C TRP A 94 7.47 23.71 2.03
N LEU A 95 8.22 22.84 1.35
CA LEU A 95 9.67 22.75 1.45
C LEU A 95 10.34 24.03 0.93
N GLY A 96 9.88 24.58 -0.19
CA GLY A 96 10.36 25.85 -0.76
C GLY A 96 10.10 27.05 0.15
N LYS A 97 9.02 27.00 0.94
CA LYS A 97 8.68 28.00 1.96
C LYS A 97 9.29 27.75 3.34
N ASP A 98 10.23 26.81 3.45
CA ASP A 98 10.89 26.41 4.71
C ASP A 98 9.91 26.12 5.86
N LYS A 99 8.79 25.46 5.54
CA LYS A 99 7.83 25.04 6.58
C LYS A 99 8.42 23.92 7.42
N SER A 100 8.22 24.01 8.74
CA SER A 100 8.67 22.97 9.66
C SER A 100 7.90 21.66 9.45
N VAL A 101 8.54 20.53 9.79
CA VAL A 101 7.88 19.21 9.81
C VAL A 101 6.60 19.24 10.66
N ALA A 102 6.62 19.94 11.80
CA ALA A 102 5.45 20.09 12.66
C ALA A 102 4.28 20.83 11.98
N TYR A 103 4.57 21.83 11.15
CA TYR A 103 3.54 22.52 10.36
C TYR A 103 2.91 21.55 9.34
N VAL A 104 3.72 20.78 8.63
CA VAL A 104 3.24 19.83 7.63
C VAL A 104 2.45 18.69 8.27
N ALA A 105 2.92 18.13 9.39
CA ALA A 105 2.18 17.12 10.14
C ALA A 105 0.78 17.61 10.56
N LYS A 106 0.63 18.88 10.94
CA LYS A 106 -0.69 19.47 11.24
C LYS A 106 -1.59 19.53 10.01
N LYS A 107 -1.04 19.86 8.84
CA LYS A 107 -1.78 19.91 7.57
C LYS A 107 -2.18 18.52 7.07
N LEU A 108 -1.37 17.51 7.38
CA LEU A 108 -1.62 16.11 7.04
C LEU A 108 -2.46 15.37 8.08
N GLY A 109 -2.85 16.00 9.20
CA GLY A 109 -3.62 15.34 10.25
C GLY A 109 -2.83 14.34 11.11
N THR A 110 -1.51 14.24 10.91
CA THR A 110 -0.62 13.31 11.62
C THR A 110 0.01 13.90 12.88
N PHE A 111 -0.32 15.14 13.22
CA PHE A 111 0.30 15.84 14.35
C PHE A 111 -0.17 15.27 15.70
N LYS A 112 0.80 14.93 16.56
CA LYS A 112 0.59 14.38 17.91
C LYS A 112 -0.16 13.03 17.95
N LEU A 113 -0.23 12.31 16.83
CA LEU A 113 -0.66 10.91 16.87
C LEU A 113 0.39 10.08 17.63
N PRO A 114 -0.02 9.12 18.47
CA PRO A 114 0.89 8.15 19.04
C PRO A 114 1.48 7.29 17.90
N GLN A 115 2.69 6.77 18.09
CA GLN A 115 3.47 6.17 16.99
C GLN A 115 2.76 4.99 16.32
N ASN A 116 2.06 4.16 17.09
CA ASN A 116 1.26 3.05 16.60
C ASN A 116 0.11 3.49 15.68
N GLU A 117 -0.52 4.64 15.95
CA GLU A 117 -1.59 5.19 15.10
C GLU A 117 -1.02 5.95 13.90
N ALA A 118 0.13 6.61 14.08
CA ALA A 118 0.78 7.35 13.02
C ALA A 118 1.22 6.43 11.86
N LEU A 119 1.73 5.23 12.17
CA LEU A 119 2.17 4.25 11.15
C LEU A 119 1.04 3.74 10.25
N GLY A 120 -0.18 3.63 10.78
CA GLY A 120 -1.37 3.23 10.01
C GLY A 120 -2.11 4.40 9.38
N HIS A 121 -1.68 5.63 9.60
CA HIS A 121 -2.39 6.81 9.11
C HIS A 121 -2.20 6.97 7.59
N PHE A 122 -3.28 7.30 6.89
CA PHE A 122 -3.27 7.44 5.42
C PHE A 122 -2.16 8.37 4.90
N ASN A 123 -1.97 9.52 5.56
CA ASN A 123 -0.93 10.50 5.22
C ASN A 123 0.47 10.23 5.80
N TRP A 124 0.72 9.05 6.39
CA TRP A 124 2.01 8.74 7.02
C TRP A 124 3.17 8.75 6.02
N GLU A 125 2.94 8.17 4.85
CA GLU A 125 3.96 8.10 3.80
C GLU A 125 4.36 9.50 3.31
N ALA A 126 3.36 10.37 3.08
CA ALA A 126 3.57 11.77 2.71
C ALA A 126 4.38 12.55 3.78
N LEU A 127 4.07 12.35 5.08
CA LEU A 127 4.85 12.97 6.16
C LEU A 127 6.30 12.47 6.16
N THR A 128 6.49 11.16 6.01
CA THR A 128 7.82 10.53 6.00
C THR A 128 8.66 11.05 4.84
N LYS A 129 8.06 11.17 3.65
CA LYS A 129 8.70 11.76 2.48
C LYS A 129 9.12 13.20 2.74
N TYR A 130 8.24 14.01 3.33
CA TYR A 130 8.55 15.40 3.68
C TYR A 130 9.71 15.51 4.67
N GLN A 131 9.74 14.66 5.70
CA GLN A 131 10.83 14.63 6.68
C GLN A 131 12.18 14.38 6.02
N LYS A 132 12.26 13.39 5.11
CA LYS A 132 13.46 13.07 4.36
C LYS A 132 13.93 14.25 3.50
N MET A 133 13.04 14.86 2.72
CA MET A 133 13.37 16.01 1.88
C MET A 133 13.81 17.23 2.70
N HIS A 134 13.13 17.50 3.82
CA HIS A 134 13.46 18.60 4.71
C HIS A 134 14.81 18.39 5.43
N PHE A 135 15.12 17.14 5.81
CA PHE A 135 16.44 16.79 6.33
C PHE A 135 17.52 17.01 5.27
N GLN A 136 17.32 16.48 4.07
CA GLN A 136 18.27 16.60 2.96
C GLN A 136 18.53 18.05 2.58
N LYS A 137 17.49 18.89 2.51
CA LYS A 137 17.65 20.33 2.26
C LYS A 137 18.51 21.02 3.33
N ARG A 138 18.37 20.62 4.59
CA ARG A 138 19.10 21.23 5.72
C ARG A 138 20.54 20.76 5.87
N THR A 139 20.81 19.49 5.57
CA THR A 139 22.11 18.85 5.86
C THR A 139 22.94 18.56 4.62
N GLY A 140 22.32 18.59 3.43
CA GLY A 140 22.91 18.10 2.19
C GLY A 140 23.09 16.58 2.15
N ARG A 141 22.53 15.83 3.11
CA ARG A 141 22.70 14.38 3.26
C ARG A 141 21.34 13.69 3.26
N GLU A 142 21.30 12.46 2.77
CA GLU A 142 20.10 11.63 2.92
C GLU A 142 19.90 11.23 4.38
N GLN A 143 18.63 11.10 4.78
CA GLN A 143 18.28 10.64 6.12
C GLN A 143 18.59 9.13 6.21
N PRO A 144 19.38 8.67 7.21
CA PRO A 144 19.71 7.26 7.38
C PRO A 144 18.50 6.41 7.75
#